data_AF-A0A9N9SID3-F1
#
_entry.id   AF-A0A9N9SID3-F1
#
_cell.length_a   1.000
_cell.length_b   1.000
_cell.length_c   1.000
_cell.angle_alpha   90.00
_cell.angle_beta   90.00
_cell.angle_gamma   90.00
#
_symmetry.space_group_name_H-M   'P 1'
#
loop_
_entity.id
_entity.type
_entity.pdbx_description
1 polymer ?
#
loop_
_entity_poly.entity_id
_entity_poly.type
_entity_poly.pdbx_seq_one_letter_code
_entity_poly.pdbx_strand_id
1 'polypeptide(L)'
;MGGEQVCMIRKPGITTTMKSMISYGDSNAKFLETVGWGIDSENQPILDKSSHIFSGKLPLKYLMGFAEDYNKGILNVKQELILIIARSFKNCYIGEVDASVEINKIEWKIGHIMPSDKQRLKLLNRLNKSSTAKVKIAYRMWDLYELPSIRETSSDIWAVKTTNSLERPRYIIIGFQNSGNTDNRSKDTTQFIHAGVNNIRLYLNSEVYPYERWNLDFGKKLDAVAYYAYDNFQRSYYGKDMSEPMMSIEEFRKNPLFIIDCSHQPDTLKSSTVDIKCGGSLVSRRHVVTAGHCVARATPRQVHVTLGDYVINSAVEPLPAYTFGVSSIQLMFLWMQITLFLLSSFVH
;
A
#
# COMPACT_ATOMS: atom_id res chain seq x y z
N MET A 1 4.91 -7.31 15.71
CA MET A 1 4.61 -8.53 16.49
C MET A 1 5.90 -9.19 16.88
N GLY A 2 6.15 -9.39 18.18
CA GLY A 2 7.37 -10.06 18.65
C GLY A 2 8.66 -9.32 18.26
N GLY A 3 8.59 -7.99 18.12
CA GLY A 3 9.71 -7.15 17.66
C GLY A 3 9.81 -6.95 16.14
N GLU A 4 9.09 -7.71 15.33
CA GLU A 4 9.08 -7.57 13.87
C GLU A 4 7.91 -6.72 13.38
N GLN A 5 8.14 -5.86 12.37
CA GLN A 5 7.09 -5.09 11.73
C GLN A 5 6.27 -5.98 10.80
N VAL A 6 4.97 -6.13 11.07
CA VAL A 6 4.07 -6.98 10.26
C VAL A 6 3.55 -6.22 9.05
N CYS A 7 3.07 -4.99 9.23
CA CYS A 7 2.53 -4.20 8.14
C CYS A 7 2.69 -2.71 8.46
N MET A 8 2.90 -1.90 7.43
CA MET A 8 2.84 -0.44 7.51
C MET A 8 1.99 0.05 6.36
N ILE A 9 0.96 0.83 6.69
CA ILE A 9 0.03 1.38 5.71
C ILE A 9 0.24 2.87 5.65
N ARG A 10 0.46 3.40 4.45
CA ARG A 10 0.53 4.84 4.20
C ARG A 10 -0.84 5.33 3.79
N LYS A 11 -1.25 6.49 4.32
CA LYS A 11 -2.56 7.10 4.06
C LYS A 11 -3.69 6.06 4.10
N PRO A 12 -3.99 5.49 5.28
CA PRO A 12 -4.95 4.41 5.41
C PRO A 12 -6.32 4.77 4.83
N GLY A 13 -6.79 6.02 4.96
CA GLY A 13 -8.03 6.50 4.34
C GLY A 13 -8.14 6.12 2.85
N ILE A 14 -7.34 6.73 1.98
CA ILE A 14 -7.42 6.47 0.53
C ILE A 14 -7.13 5.01 0.16
N THR A 15 -6.14 4.39 0.81
CA THR A 15 -5.77 2.99 0.52
C THR A 15 -6.93 2.05 0.81
N THR A 16 -7.58 2.21 1.97
CA THR A 16 -8.74 1.42 2.36
C THR A 16 -9.97 1.75 1.55
N THR A 17 -10.16 3.01 1.14
CA THR A 17 -11.23 3.41 0.22
C THR A 17 -11.10 2.68 -1.11
N MET A 18 -9.94 2.76 -1.77
CA MET A 18 -9.70 2.07 -3.04
C MET A 18 -9.89 0.56 -2.91
N LYS A 19 -9.36 -0.05 -1.84
CA LYS A 19 -9.54 -1.47 -1.57
C LYS A 19 -11.02 -1.81 -1.33
N SER A 20 -11.75 -1.01 -0.59
CA SER A 20 -13.16 -1.27 -0.25
C SER A 20 -14.06 -1.18 -1.47
N MET A 21 -13.88 -0.17 -2.32
CA MET A 21 -14.64 0.03 -3.57
C MET A 21 -14.59 -1.18 -4.51
N ILE A 22 -13.46 -1.88 -4.55
CA ILE A 22 -13.30 -3.05 -5.43
C ILE A 22 -13.64 -4.38 -4.73
N SER A 23 -13.61 -4.41 -3.39
CA SER A 23 -13.71 -5.68 -2.64
C SER A 23 -15.12 -6.02 -2.20
N TYR A 24 -15.94 -5.00 -2.00
CA TYR A 24 -17.29 -5.12 -1.46
C TYR A 24 -18.32 -4.79 -2.53
N GLY A 25 -19.56 -5.22 -2.29
CA GLY A 25 -20.72 -4.91 -3.11
C GLY A 25 -21.82 -4.20 -2.33
N ASP A 26 -22.95 -3.97 -2.97
CA ASP A 26 -24.12 -3.35 -2.34
C ASP A 26 -24.64 -4.13 -1.13
N SER A 27 -24.54 -5.46 -1.17
CA SER A 27 -24.90 -6.32 -0.05
C SER A 27 -24.11 -6.01 1.24
N ASN A 28 -22.95 -5.35 1.09
CA ASN A 28 -22.06 -5.00 2.18
C ASN A 28 -22.26 -3.58 2.71
N ALA A 29 -22.99 -2.71 2.00
CA ALA A 29 -23.14 -1.31 2.34
C ALA A 29 -23.59 -1.10 3.80
N LYS A 30 -24.59 -1.87 4.24
CA LYS A 30 -25.17 -1.76 5.59
C LYS A 30 -24.15 -1.99 6.72
N PHE A 31 -23.25 -2.97 6.60
CA PHE A 31 -22.26 -3.17 7.66
C PHE A 31 -21.07 -2.21 7.54
N LEU A 32 -20.86 -1.63 6.36
CA LEU A 32 -19.84 -0.61 6.14
C LEU A 32 -20.26 0.77 6.69
N GLU A 33 -21.53 0.99 7.02
CA GLU A 33 -21.99 2.20 7.71
C GLU A 33 -21.20 2.44 9.01
N THR A 34 -20.90 1.37 9.76
CA THR A 34 -20.15 1.45 11.02
C THR A 34 -18.70 1.91 10.88
N VAL A 35 -18.14 1.84 9.66
CA VAL A 35 -16.81 2.38 9.32
C VAL A 35 -16.87 3.73 8.62
N GLY A 36 -18.07 4.31 8.48
CA GLY A 36 -18.29 5.60 7.85
C GLY A 36 -18.41 5.54 6.33
N TRP A 37 -18.75 4.39 5.75
CA TRP A 37 -18.99 4.28 4.32
C TRP A 37 -20.36 4.84 3.92
N GLY A 38 -20.44 5.49 2.75
CA GLY A 38 -21.71 5.98 2.19
C GLY A 38 -22.34 7.11 2.99
N ILE A 39 -21.53 7.87 3.73
CA ILE A 39 -21.97 9.05 4.47
C ILE A 39 -21.97 10.26 3.52
N ASP A 40 -23.05 11.02 3.54
CA ASP A 40 -23.17 12.30 2.84
C ASP A 40 -23.78 13.37 3.76
N SER A 41 -24.17 14.52 3.22
CA SER A 41 -24.78 15.61 3.99
C SER A 41 -26.19 15.27 4.52
N GLU A 42 -26.90 14.36 3.87
CA GLU A 42 -28.27 13.98 4.20
C GLU A 42 -28.28 12.71 5.09
N ASN A 43 -27.40 11.76 4.79
CA ASN A 43 -27.29 10.45 5.39
C ASN A 43 -26.03 10.34 6.28
N GLN A 44 -26.22 10.54 7.59
CA GLN A 44 -25.16 10.48 8.60
C GLN A 44 -25.55 9.52 9.74
N PRO A 45 -25.64 8.20 9.48
CA PRO A 45 -26.24 7.24 10.42
C PRO A 45 -25.43 7.06 11.71
N ILE A 46 -24.13 7.36 11.69
CA ILE A 46 -23.24 7.21 12.85
C ILE A 46 -23.11 8.49 13.69
N LEU A 47 -23.67 9.60 13.24
CA LEU A 47 -23.59 10.90 13.92
C LEU A 47 -24.91 11.19 14.63
N ASP A 48 -24.84 11.40 15.94
CA ASP A 48 -25.95 12.00 16.66
C ASP A 48 -25.97 13.51 16.38
N LYS A 49 -26.97 13.96 15.62
CA LYS A 49 -27.14 15.37 15.22
C LYS A 49 -27.38 16.31 16.41
N SER A 50 -27.82 15.78 17.56
CA SER A 50 -28.10 16.59 18.75
C SER A 50 -26.87 16.84 19.62
N SER A 51 -26.07 15.81 19.85
CA SER A 51 -24.84 15.90 20.65
C SER A 51 -23.57 16.16 19.83
N HIS A 52 -23.66 16.04 18.49
CA HIS A 52 -22.52 16.07 17.57
C HIS A 52 -21.45 14.99 17.87
N ILE A 53 -21.87 13.89 18.51
CA ILE A 53 -21.00 12.76 18.83
C ILE A 53 -21.21 11.65 17.80
N PHE A 54 -20.13 11.05 17.32
CA PHE A 54 -20.18 9.86 16.49
C PHE A 54 -19.41 8.71 17.13
N SER A 55 -19.76 7.49 16.73
CA SER A 55 -19.00 6.29 17.09
C SER A 55 -18.90 5.34 15.92
N GLY A 56 -17.71 4.77 15.73
CA GLY A 56 -17.43 3.86 14.62
C GLY A 56 -16.59 2.68 15.09
N LYS A 57 -16.64 1.59 14.32
CA LYS A 57 -15.83 0.39 14.56
C LYS A 57 -15.13 0.04 13.27
N LEU A 58 -13.79 0.15 13.25
CA LEU A 58 -12.95 -0.17 12.10
C LEU A 58 -12.24 -1.52 12.27
N PRO A 59 -12.71 -2.60 11.61
CA PRO A 59 -11.99 -3.86 11.56
C PRO A 59 -10.61 -3.72 10.92
N LEU A 60 -9.59 -4.31 11.55
CA LEU A 60 -8.22 -4.30 11.02
C LEU A 60 -8.11 -4.97 9.63
N LYS A 61 -9.01 -5.89 9.28
CA LYS A 61 -9.05 -6.52 7.96
C LYS A 61 -9.26 -5.54 6.81
N TYR A 62 -9.85 -4.37 7.07
CA TYR A 62 -9.99 -3.32 6.07
C TYR A 62 -8.71 -2.50 5.91
N LEU A 63 -7.89 -2.43 6.97
CA LEU A 63 -6.66 -1.63 7.02
C LEU A 63 -5.43 -2.42 6.58
N MET A 64 -5.33 -3.70 6.91
CA MET A 64 -4.14 -4.54 6.66
C MET A 64 -4.54 -5.95 6.19
N GLY A 65 -3.93 -6.40 5.09
CA GLY A 65 -4.19 -7.73 4.53
C GLY A 65 -3.75 -8.88 5.45
N PHE A 66 -2.83 -8.65 6.40
CA PHE A 66 -2.56 -9.61 7.48
C PHE A 66 -3.85 -9.98 8.24
N ALA A 67 -4.66 -8.98 8.62
CA ALA A 67 -5.89 -9.22 9.36
C ALA A 67 -7.04 -9.72 8.46
N GLU A 68 -6.91 -9.59 7.14
CA GLU A 68 -7.82 -10.17 6.16
C GLU A 68 -7.54 -11.68 5.96
N ASP A 69 -6.28 -12.06 5.80
CA ASP A 69 -5.89 -13.42 5.42
C ASP A 69 -5.58 -14.33 6.63
N TYR A 70 -5.05 -13.77 7.72
CA TYR A 70 -4.64 -14.55 8.87
C TYR A 70 -5.73 -14.61 9.94
N ASN A 71 -6.48 -15.72 9.95
CA ASN A 71 -7.59 -15.97 10.88
C ASN A 71 -7.23 -16.91 12.05
N LYS A 72 -5.94 -17.22 12.25
CA LYS A 72 -5.49 -18.14 13.30
C LYS A 72 -5.07 -17.40 14.57
N GLY A 73 -5.13 -18.08 15.71
CA GLY A 73 -4.67 -17.54 16.98
C GLY A 73 -3.16 -17.26 16.99
N ILE A 74 -2.75 -16.21 17.69
CA ILE A 74 -1.35 -15.86 17.94
C ILE A 74 -1.10 -16.07 19.44
N LEU A 75 -0.11 -16.88 19.80
CA LEU A 75 0.19 -17.21 21.19
C LEU A 75 1.55 -16.63 21.60
N ASN A 76 1.62 -16.02 22.80
CA ASN A 76 2.86 -15.53 23.42
C ASN A 76 3.63 -14.50 22.59
N VAL A 77 2.92 -13.69 21.78
CA VAL A 77 3.53 -12.64 20.98
C VAL A 77 3.07 -11.28 21.47
N LYS A 78 4.01 -10.41 21.84
CA LYS A 78 3.72 -9.00 22.10
C LYS A 78 3.22 -8.34 20.82
N GLN A 79 2.07 -7.68 20.92
CA GLN A 79 1.42 -6.96 19.82
C GLN A 79 1.46 -5.46 20.12
N GLU A 80 1.66 -4.67 19.08
CA GLU A 80 1.76 -3.21 19.16
C GLU A 80 1.13 -2.61 17.92
N LEU A 81 0.32 -1.57 18.12
CA LEU A 81 -0.32 -0.78 17.08
C LEU A 81 0.14 0.67 17.24
N ILE A 82 0.85 1.19 16.25
CA ILE A 82 1.33 2.56 16.23
C ILE A 82 0.45 3.36 15.27
N LEU A 83 -0.18 4.42 15.77
CA LEU A 83 -0.95 5.36 14.98
C LEU A 83 -0.20 6.68 14.88
N ILE A 84 0.02 7.16 13.65
CA ILE A 84 0.70 8.43 13.39
C ILE A 84 -0.36 9.41 12.88
N ILE A 85 -0.51 10.51 13.61
CA ILE A 85 -1.47 11.56 13.27
C ILE A 85 -0.89 12.44 12.15
N ALA A 86 -1.71 12.75 11.15
CA ALA A 86 -1.33 13.64 10.06
C ALA A 86 -1.19 15.09 10.54
N ARG A 87 -0.43 15.91 9.80
CA ARG A 87 -0.27 17.35 10.14
C ARG A 87 -1.51 18.19 9.82
N SER A 88 -2.37 17.68 8.92
CA SER A 88 -3.58 18.35 8.46
C SER A 88 -4.75 17.37 8.57
N PHE A 89 -5.93 17.93 8.86
CA PHE A 89 -7.20 17.22 8.96
C PHE A 89 -8.18 17.67 7.88
N LYS A 90 -7.75 18.45 6.88
CA LYS A 90 -8.64 19.03 5.87
C LYS A 90 -9.29 17.98 4.96
N ASN A 91 -8.77 16.75 4.96
CA ASN A 91 -9.34 15.62 4.22
C ASN A 91 -10.20 14.68 5.08
N CYS A 92 -10.50 15.00 6.34
CA CYS A 92 -11.35 14.16 7.18
C CYS A 92 -12.82 14.61 7.27
N TYR A 93 -13.18 15.76 6.69
CA TYR A 93 -14.54 16.27 6.63
C TYR A 93 -14.78 17.07 5.34
N ILE A 94 -16.05 17.25 4.99
CA ILE A 94 -16.49 18.13 3.92
C ILE A 94 -17.28 19.29 4.52
N GLY A 95 -16.90 20.54 4.19
CA GLY A 95 -17.56 21.72 4.74
C GLY A 95 -17.10 23.04 4.13
N GLU A 96 -17.97 24.04 4.19
CA GLU A 96 -17.66 25.41 3.72
C GLU A 96 -16.66 26.11 4.66
N VAL A 97 -16.81 25.89 5.96
CA VAL A 97 -15.97 26.44 7.02
C VAL A 97 -15.04 25.38 7.61
N ASP A 98 -13.96 25.83 8.25
CA ASP A 98 -13.07 24.93 8.97
C ASP A 98 -13.79 24.31 10.17
N ALA A 99 -13.71 23.00 10.29
CA ALA A 99 -14.21 22.22 11.41
C ALA A 99 -13.06 21.50 12.11
N SER A 100 -13.23 21.29 13.42
CA SER A 100 -12.32 20.49 14.25
C SER A 100 -12.97 19.17 14.60
N VAL A 101 -12.30 18.06 14.29
CA VAL A 101 -12.70 16.72 14.74
C VAL A 101 -11.85 16.34 15.94
N GLU A 102 -12.48 16.13 17.09
CA GLU A 102 -11.81 15.67 18.31
C GLU A 102 -12.03 14.16 18.52
N ILE A 103 -10.95 13.43 18.80
CA ILE A 103 -11.02 12.01 19.10
C ILE A 103 -10.96 11.82 20.61
N ASN A 104 -12.13 11.63 21.23
CA ASN A 104 -12.24 11.45 22.67
C ASN A 104 -11.66 10.11 23.15
N LYS A 105 -11.83 9.04 22.36
CA LYS A 105 -11.47 7.69 22.78
C LYS A 105 -11.10 6.80 21.59
N ILE A 106 -9.94 6.16 21.68
CA ILE A 106 -9.51 5.10 20.76
C ILE A 106 -9.32 3.82 21.56
N GLU A 107 -10.05 2.77 21.20
CA GLU A 107 -9.90 1.44 21.81
C GLU A 107 -9.47 0.42 20.76
N TRP A 108 -8.39 -0.31 21.04
CA TRP A 108 -8.01 -1.47 20.26
C TRP A 108 -8.56 -2.74 20.90
N LYS A 109 -9.51 -3.41 20.22
CA LYS A 109 -10.15 -4.65 20.70
C LYS A 109 -9.63 -5.85 19.91
N ILE A 110 -9.05 -6.81 20.62
CA ILE A 110 -8.57 -8.08 20.07
C ILE A 110 -9.29 -9.21 20.79
N GLY A 111 -9.84 -10.16 20.02
CA GLY A 111 -10.45 -11.36 20.60
C GLY A 111 -9.41 -12.21 21.33
N HIS A 112 -9.65 -12.50 22.60
CA HIS A 112 -8.80 -13.38 23.40
C HIS A 112 -9.45 -14.77 23.50
N ILE A 113 -8.78 -15.79 22.97
CA ILE A 113 -9.27 -17.17 22.99
C ILE A 113 -8.55 -17.92 24.11
N MET A 114 -9.31 -18.40 25.09
CA MET A 114 -8.80 -19.24 26.18
C MET A 114 -9.14 -20.70 25.90
N PRO A 115 -8.17 -21.51 25.42
CA PRO A 115 -8.40 -22.94 25.23
C PRO A 115 -8.58 -23.64 26.58
N SER A 116 -9.37 -24.70 26.62
CA SER A 116 -9.45 -25.58 27.80
C SER A 116 -8.09 -26.19 28.14
N ASP A 117 -7.85 -26.53 29.41
CA ASP A 117 -6.53 -26.99 29.88
C ASP A 117 -5.99 -28.17 29.07
N LYS A 118 -6.86 -29.10 28.67
CA LYS A 118 -6.51 -30.24 27.81
C LYS A 118 -5.99 -29.79 26.44
N GLN A 119 -6.61 -28.78 25.82
CA GLN A 119 -6.18 -28.25 24.53
C GLN A 119 -4.96 -27.33 24.67
N ARG A 120 -4.90 -26.55 25.74
CA ARG A 120 -3.74 -25.71 26.10
C ARG A 120 -2.47 -26.54 26.23
N LEU A 121 -2.51 -27.66 26.97
CA LEU A 121 -1.39 -28.59 27.12
C LEU A 121 -0.96 -29.17 25.76
N LYS A 122 -1.92 -29.57 24.91
CA LYS A 122 -1.61 -30.06 23.56
C LYS A 122 -0.93 -28.99 22.69
N LEU A 123 -1.39 -27.75 22.73
CA LEU A 123 -0.82 -26.62 21.99
C LEU A 123 0.60 -26.31 22.48
N LEU A 124 0.81 -26.20 23.79
CA LEU A 124 2.12 -25.96 24.38
C LEU A 124 3.10 -27.09 24.07
N ASN A 125 2.67 -28.35 24.10
CA ASN A 125 3.52 -29.48 23.74
C ASN A 125 3.95 -29.44 22.26
N ARG A 126 3.08 -28.98 21.34
CA ARG A 126 3.44 -28.80 19.94
C ARG A 126 4.44 -27.67 19.75
N LEU A 127 4.27 -26.56 20.46
CA LEU A 127 5.19 -25.42 20.41
C LEU A 127 6.56 -25.76 21.02
N ASN A 128 6.59 -26.47 22.15
CA ASN A 128 7.83 -26.84 22.84
C ASN A 128 8.65 -27.88 22.06
N LYS A 129 8.01 -28.84 21.39
CA LYS A 129 8.69 -29.77 20.45
C LYS A 129 9.31 -29.05 19.25
N SER A 130 8.90 -27.81 19.03
CA SER A 130 9.13 -27.00 17.85
C SER A 130 9.76 -25.66 18.25
N SER A 131 10.59 -25.63 19.30
CA SER A 131 11.17 -24.41 19.89
C SER A 131 11.93 -23.52 18.90
N THR A 132 12.27 -24.05 17.71
CA THR A 132 12.92 -23.35 16.59
C THR A 132 12.05 -23.16 15.35
N ALA A 133 10.84 -23.74 15.26
CA ALA A 133 10.03 -23.56 14.05
C ALA A 133 9.30 -22.21 14.09
N LYS A 134 9.86 -21.25 13.35
CA LYS A 134 9.16 -20.03 12.99
C LYS A 134 7.89 -20.42 12.23
N VAL A 135 6.73 -20.00 12.72
CA VAL A 135 5.46 -20.17 11.99
C VAL A 135 5.54 -19.31 10.74
N LYS A 136 5.58 -19.94 9.57
CA LYS A 136 5.48 -19.23 8.30
C LYS A 136 4.06 -18.71 8.15
N ILE A 137 3.91 -17.40 8.07
CA ILE A 137 2.63 -16.72 7.85
C ILE A 137 2.66 -16.19 6.43
N ALA A 138 1.74 -16.66 5.60
CA ALA A 138 1.49 -16.08 4.28
C ALA A 138 0.25 -15.20 4.37
N TYR A 139 0.37 -13.96 3.92
CA TYR A 139 -0.71 -12.99 3.83
C TYR A 139 -0.42 -12.02 2.70
N ARG A 140 -1.47 -11.38 2.18
CA ARG A 140 -1.37 -10.32 1.19
C ARG A 140 -1.12 -8.99 1.87
N MET A 141 -0.30 -8.17 1.24
CA MET A 141 -0.03 -6.80 1.68
C MET A 141 -0.41 -5.84 0.55
N TRP A 142 -0.81 -4.64 0.93
CA TRP A 142 -0.99 -3.52 0.02
C TRP A 142 -0.03 -2.40 0.39
N ASP A 143 0.61 -1.84 -0.62
CA ASP A 143 1.50 -0.69 -0.52
C ASP A 143 0.95 0.41 -1.43
N LEU A 144 0.86 1.64 -0.89
CA LEU A 144 0.42 2.82 -1.63
C LEU A 144 1.64 3.56 -2.18
N TYR A 145 1.58 3.86 -3.47
CA TYR A 145 2.50 4.75 -4.16
C TYR A 145 1.73 5.92 -4.73
N GLU A 146 2.30 7.12 -4.66
CA GLU A 146 1.70 8.33 -5.20
C GLU A 146 2.65 8.98 -6.19
N LEU A 147 2.14 9.31 -7.37
CA LEU A 147 2.81 10.16 -8.33
C LEU A 147 2.32 11.61 -8.11
N PRO A 148 3.19 12.57 -7.79
CA PRO A 148 2.77 13.93 -7.44
C PRO A 148 2.00 14.65 -8.55
N SER A 149 2.37 14.41 -9.80
CA SER A 149 1.66 14.91 -10.98
C SER A 149 1.97 14.02 -12.18
N ILE A 150 0.98 13.87 -13.06
CA ILE A 150 1.17 13.27 -14.38
C ILE A 150 1.75 14.36 -15.29
N ARG A 151 2.65 13.98 -16.19
CA ARG A 151 3.19 14.90 -17.20
C ARG A 151 2.10 15.29 -18.21
N GLU A 152 2.15 16.52 -18.72
CA GLU A 152 1.26 17.00 -19.80
C GLU A 152 1.64 16.42 -21.16
N THR A 153 1.80 15.09 -21.23
CA THR A 153 2.16 14.34 -22.43
C THR A 153 1.10 13.28 -22.71
N SER A 154 0.96 12.88 -23.97
CA SER A 154 0.00 11.85 -24.41
C SER A 154 0.30 10.45 -23.85
N SER A 155 1.50 10.26 -23.30
CA SER A 155 1.93 9.04 -22.61
C SER A 155 2.85 9.41 -21.46
N ASP A 156 2.74 8.70 -20.33
CA ASP A 156 3.65 8.81 -19.21
C ASP A 156 4.07 7.41 -18.73
N ILE A 157 5.28 7.30 -18.20
CA ILE A 157 5.84 6.05 -17.67
C ILE A 157 6.25 6.30 -16.23
N TRP A 158 5.58 5.60 -15.31
CA TRP A 158 5.88 5.69 -13.90
C TRP A 158 6.60 4.44 -13.40
N ALA A 159 7.87 4.61 -13.04
CA ALA A 159 8.67 3.55 -12.44
C ALA A 159 8.36 3.46 -10.93
N VAL A 160 7.66 2.40 -10.54
CA VAL A 160 7.40 2.07 -9.13
C VAL A 160 8.45 1.08 -8.64
N LYS A 161 9.27 1.48 -7.67
CA LYS A 161 10.23 0.58 -7.02
C LYS A 161 9.51 -0.24 -5.93
N THR A 162 9.37 -1.55 -6.14
CA THR A 162 8.94 -2.49 -5.11
C THR A 162 10.11 -2.81 -4.17
N THR A 163 9.81 -3.21 -2.93
CA THR A 163 10.80 -3.20 -1.83
C THR A 163 11.58 -4.50 -1.65
N ASN A 164 11.17 -5.61 -2.26
CA ASN A 164 11.94 -6.86 -2.27
C ASN A 164 11.54 -7.77 -3.45
N SER A 165 12.41 -8.71 -3.82
CA SER A 165 12.16 -9.73 -4.86
C SER A 165 11.32 -10.92 -4.38
N LEU A 166 11.04 -10.99 -3.08
CA LEU A 166 10.26 -12.06 -2.45
C LEU A 166 8.74 -11.80 -2.56
N GLU A 167 8.33 -10.53 -2.60
CA GLU A 167 6.94 -10.12 -2.76
C GLU A 167 6.62 -9.93 -4.25
N ARG A 168 5.67 -10.72 -4.75
CA ARG A 168 5.16 -10.58 -6.11
C ARG A 168 3.87 -9.77 -6.08
N PRO A 169 3.77 -8.62 -6.77
CA PRO A 169 2.51 -7.89 -6.87
C PRO A 169 1.51 -8.76 -7.63
N ARG A 170 0.30 -8.97 -7.11
CA ARG A 170 -0.73 -9.77 -7.81
C ARG A 170 -1.78 -8.92 -8.50
N TYR A 171 -1.97 -7.71 -7.98
CA TYR A 171 -2.94 -6.75 -8.49
C TYR A 171 -2.35 -5.35 -8.37
N ILE A 172 -2.61 -4.53 -9.36
CA ILE A 172 -2.35 -3.09 -9.32
C ILE A 172 -3.69 -2.38 -9.45
N ILE A 173 -3.95 -1.45 -8.53
CA ILE A 173 -5.17 -0.64 -8.49
C ILE A 173 -4.74 0.80 -8.72
N ILE A 174 -5.29 1.43 -9.74
CA ILE A 174 -4.92 2.78 -10.17
C ILE A 174 -6.15 3.67 -10.08
N GLY A 175 -6.03 4.76 -9.34
CA GLY A 175 -7.03 5.82 -9.26
C GLY A 175 -6.37 7.16 -9.56
N PHE A 176 -7.05 8.02 -10.30
CA PHE A 176 -6.60 9.38 -10.57
C PHE A 176 -7.43 10.36 -9.76
N GLN A 177 -6.80 11.40 -9.24
CA GLN A 177 -7.50 12.47 -8.52
C GLN A 177 -7.08 13.83 -9.10
N ASN A 178 -7.99 14.80 -9.05
CA ASN A 178 -7.67 16.17 -9.44
C ASN A 178 -6.62 16.78 -8.50
N SER A 179 -5.77 17.65 -9.05
CA SER A 179 -4.79 18.41 -8.27
C SER A 179 -5.48 19.17 -7.15
N GLY A 180 -5.05 18.95 -5.91
CA GLY A 180 -5.59 19.63 -4.73
C GLY A 180 -6.77 18.94 -4.04
N ASN A 181 -7.22 17.77 -4.50
CA ASN A 181 -8.26 16.99 -3.78
C ASN A 181 -7.73 16.31 -2.50
N THR A 182 -6.42 16.08 -2.38
CA THR A 182 -5.88 15.17 -1.34
C THR A 182 -5.86 15.74 0.09
N ASP A 183 -5.95 17.06 0.25
CA ASP A 183 -5.93 17.75 1.55
C ASP A 183 -6.80 19.02 1.52
N ASN A 184 -8.07 18.86 1.14
CA ASN A 184 -9.00 19.96 0.93
C ASN A 184 -10.41 19.63 1.41
N ARG A 185 -10.95 20.46 2.32
CA ARG A 185 -12.28 20.30 2.93
C ARG A 185 -13.44 20.52 1.97
N SER A 186 -13.21 21.19 0.84
CA SER A 186 -14.27 21.47 -0.14
C SER A 186 -14.40 20.38 -1.20
N LYS A 187 -13.57 19.33 -1.11
CA LYS A 187 -13.50 18.27 -2.11
C LYS A 187 -13.60 16.91 -1.43
N ASP A 188 -14.37 16.03 -2.03
CA ASP A 188 -14.44 14.64 -1.61
C ASP A 188 -13.15 13.92 -2.03
N THR A 189 -12.37 13.48 -1.04
CA THR A 189 -11.10 12.79 -1.26
C THR A 189 -11.27 11.34 -1.71
N THR A 190 -12.50 10.81 -1.69
CA THR A 190 -12.84 9.47 -2.16
C THR A 190 -13.22 9.44 -3.64
N GLN A 191 -13.32 10.62 -4.28
CA GLN A 191 -13.62 10.72 -5.71
C GLN A 191 -12.36 10.59 -6.56
N PHE A 192 -12.45 9.69 -7.52
CA PHE A 192 -11.50 9.41 -8.58
C PHE A 192 -12.08 9.84 -9.93
N ILE A 193 -11.20 10.14 -10.88
CA ILE A 193 -11.57 10.56 -12.23
C ILE A 193 -10.98 9.61 -13.27
N HIS A 194 -11.58 9.54 -14.46
CA HIS A 194 -11.01 8.76 -15.56
C HIS A 194 -9.78 9.42 -16.19
N ALA A 195 -9.55 10.72 -15.93
CA ALA A 195 -8.43 11.52 -16.45
C ALA A 195 -8.24 11.47 -17.98
N GLY A 196 -9.29 11.13 -18.74
CA GLY A 196 -9.24 10.96 -20.20
C GLY A 196 -8.33 9.80 -20.66
N VAL A 197 -8.06 8.83 -19.79
CA VAL A 197 -7.13 7.74 -20.08
C VAL A 197 -7.68 6.84 -21.18
N ASN A 198 -6.88 6.66 -22.23
CA ASN A 198 -7.16 5.74 -23.33
C ASN A 198 -6.61 4.33 -23.07
N ASN A 199 -5.42 4.21 -22.48
CA ASN A 199 -4.79 2.91 -22.29
C ASN A 199 -3.90 2.89 -21.04
N ILE A 200 -3.93 1.79 -20.31
CA ILE A 200 -3.10 1.58 -19.11
C ILE A 200 -2.42 0.22 -19.24
N ARG A 201 -1.11 0.19 -19.00
CA ARG A 201 -0.31 -1.04 -19.02
C ARG A 201 0.72 -1.04 -17.90
N LEU A 202 0.83 -2.17 -17.25
CA LEU A 202 1.88 -2.53 -16.32
C LEU A 202 2.93 -3.34 -17.08
N TYR A 203 4.17 -2.88 -17.02
CA TYR A 203 5.33 -3.66 -17.44
C TYR A 203 5.96 -4.26 -16.20
N LEU A 204 5.93 -5.58 -16.09
CA LEU A 204 6.54 -6.30 -14.98
C LEU A 204 7.59 -7.25 -15.53
N ASN A 205 8.86 -6.94 -15.27
CA ASN A 205 9.99 -7.61 -15.91
C ASN A 205 9.89 -7.53 -17.45
N SER A 206 9.69 -8.67 -18.11
CA SER A 206 9.56 -8.78 -19.57
C SER A 206 8.11 -8.98 -20.03
N GLU A 207 7.16 -8.98 -19.09
CA GLU A 207 5.74 -9.23 -19.35
C GLU A 207 4.93 -7.94 -19.27
N VAL A 208 3.80 -7.91 -20.00
CA VAL A 208 2.89 -6.76 -20.08
C VAL A 208 1.48 -7.16 -19.67
N TYR A 209 0.90 -6.39 -18.75
CA TYR A 209 -0.44 -6.61 -18.22
C TYR A 209 -1.28 -5.32 -18.35
N PRO A 210 -2.51 -5.36 -18.87
CA PRO A 210 -3.04 -6.43 -19.71
C PRO A 210 -2.27 -6.56 -21.04
N TYR A 211 -2.31 -7.74 -21.65
CA TYR A 211 -1.69 -7.98 -22.95
C TYR A 211 -2.34 -7.14 -24.05
N GLU A 212 -3.67 -7.06 -24.05
CA GLU A 212 -4.44 -6.26 -25.00
C GLU A 212 -4.35 -4.76 -24.67
N ARG A 213 -4.63 -3.91 -25.65
CA ARG A 213 -4.85 -2.48 -25.40
C ARG A 213 -6.32 -2.26 -25.11
N TRP A 214 -6.62 -1.52 -24.06
CA TRP A 214 -8.01 -1.26 -23.69
C TRP A 214 -8.71 -0.26 -24.61
N ASN A 215 -7.97 0.64 -25.27
CA ASN A 215 -8.50 1.62 -26.23
C ASN A 215 -9.75 2.35 -25.71
N LEU A 216 -9.69 2.80 -24.47
CA LEU A 216 -10.79 3.39 -23.73
C LEU A 216 -11.20 4.73 -24.31
N ASP A 217 -12.52 4.95 -24.40
CA ASP A 217 -13.12 6.25 -24.73
C ASP A 217 -14.38 6.43 -23.88
N PHE A 218 -14.23 7.13 -22.75
CA PHE A 218 -15.34 7.40 -21.83
C PHE A 218 -16.43 8.29 -22.44
N GLY A 219 -16.07 9.15 -23.41
CA GLY A 219 -17.04 9.99 -24.13
C GLY A 219 -17.95 9.17 -25.04
N LYS A 220 -17.42 8.09 -25.62
CA LYS A 220 -18.18 7.13 -26.44
C LYS A 220 -18.69 5.91 -25.68
N LYS A 221 -18.53 5.87 -24.35
CA LYS A 221 -18.86 4.70 -23.51
C LYS A 221 -18.15 3.41 -23.94
N LEU A 222 -16.93 3.53 -24.46
CA LEU A 222 -16.03 2.42 -24.76
C LEU A 222 -15.15 2.13 -23.53
N ASP A 223 -15.80 1.77 -22.42
CA ASP A 223 -15.19 1.60 -21.11
C ASP A 223 -15.51 0.23 -20.47
N ALA A 224 -16.24 -0.62 -21.19
CA ALA A 224 -16.68 -1.94 -20.72
C ALA A 224 -15.52 -2.84 -20.27
N VAL A 225 -14.36 -2.78 -20.95
CA VAL A 225 -13.19 -3.60 -20.57
C VAL A 225 -12.59 -3.19 -19.23
N ALA A 226 -12.58 -1.89 -18.92
CA ALA A 226 -12.12 -1.39 -17.62
C ALA A 226 -13.12 -1.76 -16.51
N TYR A 227 -14.42 -1.65 -16.78
CA TYR A 227 -15.46 -2.07 -15.85
C TYR A 227 -15.43 -3.58 -15.60
N TYR A 228 -15.20 -4.39 -16.64
CA TYR A 228 -15.03 -5.83 -16.49
C TYR A 228 -13.85 -6.19 -15.60
N ALA A 229 -12.72 -5.50 -15.72
CA ALA A 229 -11.56 -5.70 -14.84
C ALA A 229 -11.86 -5.32 -13.38
N TYR A 230 -12.62 -4.24 -13.16
CA TYR A 230 -13.11 -3.83 -11.85
C TYR A 230 -14.03 -4.89 -11.21
N ASP A 231 -15.03 -5.36 -11.94
CA ASP A 231 -15.99 -6.38 -11.49
C ASP A 231 -15.31 -7.74 -11.20
N ASN A 232 -14.44 -8.17 -12.11
CA ASN A 232 -13.75 -9.46 -12.03
C ASN A 232 -12.75 -9.54 -10.87
N PHE A 233 -12.34 -8.41 -10.28
CA PHE A 233 -11.46 -8.38 -9.13
C PHE A 233 -11.99 -9.25 -7.99
N GLN A 234 -13.28 -9.19 -7.67
CA GLN A 234 -13.84 -9.97 -6.56
C GLN A 234 -13.74 -11.47 -6.81
N ARG A 235 -13.97 -11.91 -8.05
CA ARG A 235 -13.90 -13.31 -8.45
C ARG A 235 -12.47 -13.81 -8.36
N SER A 236 -11.52 -13.08 -8.95
CA SER A 236 -10.10 -13.46 -9.00
C SER A 236 -9.41 -13.35 -7.62
N TYR A 237 -9.71 -12.31 -6.83
CA TYR A 237 -9.05 -12.05 -5.54
C TYR A 237 -9.63 -12.87 -4.38
N TYR A 238 -10.95 -13.03 -4.32
CA TYR A 238 -11.63 -13.73 -3.23
C TYR A 238 -12.08 -15.15 -3.58
N GLY A 239 -12.00 -15.56 -4.85
CA GLY A 239 -12.54 -16.83 -5.30
C GLY A 239 -14.07 -16.89 -5.22
N LYS A 240 -14.75 -15.75 -5.37
CA LYS A 240 -16.22 -15.72 -5.41
C LYS A 240 -16.73 -16.28 -6.75
N ASP A 241 -17.81 -17.06 -6.70
CA ASP A 241 -18.48 -17.57 -7.90
C ASP A 241 -19.12 -16.43 -8.72
N MET A 242 -19.83 -15.54 -8.03
CA MET A 242 -20.44 -14.33 -8.59
C MET A 242 -19.84 -13.08 -7.95
N SER A 243 -19.52 -12.09 -8.77
CA SER A 243 -19.15 -10.75 -8.32
C SER A 243 -20.39 -9.95 -7.98
N GLU A 244 -20.26 -9.11 -6.96
CA GLU A 244 -21.25 -8.11 -6.59
C GLU A 244 -20.50 -6.77 -6.56
N PRO A 245 -20.36 -6.07 -7.70
CA PRO A 245 -19.65 -4.80 -7.74
C PRO A 245 -20.39 -3.76 -6.90
N MET A 246 -19.63 -2.89 -6.21
CA MET A 246 -20.20 -1.78 -5.43
C MET A 246 -20.77 -0.67 -6.32
N MET A 247 -20.27 -0.56 -7.54
CA MET A 247 -20.69 0.47 -8.49
C MET A 247 -21.26 -0.17 -9.74
N SER A 248 -22.39 0.35 -10.19
CA SER A 248 -22.87 0.15 -11.56
C SER A 248 -21.89 0.74 -12.57
N ILE A 249 -21.99 0.36 -13.84
CA ILE A 249 -21.14 0.92 -14.90
C ILE A 249 -21.29 2.44 -15.03
N GLU A 250 -22.45 3.00 -14.70
CA GLU A 250 -22.68 4.45 -14.75
C GLU A 250 -21.99 5.19 -13.60
N GLU A 251 -22.00 4.61 -12.40
CA GLU A 251 -21.27 5.14 -11.25
C GLU A 251 -19.76 4.98 -11.42
N PHE A 252 -19.33 3.85 -11.98
CA PHE A 252 -17.93 3.61 -12.32
C PHE A 252 -17.37 4.71 -13.25
N ARG A 253 -18.15 5.17 -14.24
CA ARG A 253 -17.72 6.29 -15.11
C ARG A 253 -17.48 7.59 -14.36
N LYS A 254 -18.23 7.83 -13.28
CA LYS A 254 -18.08 9.02 -12.43
C LYS A 254 -16.94 8.86 -11.42
N ASN A 255 -16.63 7.62 -11.03
CA ASN A 255 -15.63 7.33 -10.00
C ASN A 255 -14.79 6.07 -10.33
N PRO A 256 -13.98 6.09 -11.39
CA PRO A 256 -13.33 4.89 -11.90
C PRO A 256 -12.07 4.52 -11.13
N LEU A 257 -11.91 3.22 -10.89
CA LEU A 257 -10.67 2.59 -10.47
C LEU A 257 -10.25 1.58 -11.54
N PHE A 258 -9.01 1.65 -11.98
CA PHE A 258 -8.47 0.74 -12.99
C PHE A 258 -7.71 -0.40 -12.34
N ILE A 259 -8.14 -1.63 -12.60
CA ILE A 259 -7.58 -2.84 -12.00
C ILE A 259 -6.77 -3.57 -13.06
N ILE A 260 -5.51 -3.86 -12.73
CA ILE A 260 -4.66 -4.74 -13.54
C ILE A 260 -4.43 -6.01 -12.73
N ASP A 261 -4.95 -7.13 -13.24
CA ASP A 261 -4.67 -8.47 -12.73
C ASP A 261 -3.34 -8.96 -13.33
N CYS A 262 -2.35 -9.13 -12.47
CA CYS A 262 -1.07 -9.76 -12.80
C CYS A 262 -0.83 -11.01 -11.94
N SER A 263 -1.88 -11.63 -11.42
CA SER A 263 -1.78 -12.75 -10.48
C SER A 263 -1.25 -14.03 -11.11
N HIS A 264 -1.40 -14.18 -12.43
CA HIS A 264 -0.92 -15.31 -13.24
C HIS A 264 0.51 -15.06 -13.77
N GLN A 265 1.41 -14.60 -12.90
CA GLN A 265 2.81 -14.44 -13.27
C GLN A 265 3.50 -15.80 -13.45
N PRO A 266 4.35 -15.97 -14.48
CA PRO A 266 5.11 -17.19 -14.65
C PRO A 266 6.04 -17.40 -13.44
N ASP A 267 6.12 -18.65 -12.99
CA ASP A 267 6.92 -19.07 -11.82
C ASP A 267 8.43 -19.07 -12.06
N THR A 268 8.93 -18.29 -13.02
CA THR A 268 10.36 -18.12 -13.23
C THR A 268 10.96 -17.41 -12.00
N LEU A 269 11.39 -18.21 -11.02
CA LEU A 269 12.34 -17.82 -10.00
C LEU A 269 13.58 -17.34 -10.75
N LYS A 270 13.68 -16.04 -11.03
CA LYS A 270 14.98 -15.43 -11.30
C LYS A 270 15.74 -15.48 -9.99
N SER A 271 16.38 -16.63 -9.75
CA SER A 271 17.42 -16.84 -8.73
C SER A 271 18.69 -16.11 -9.15
N SER A 272 18.57 -14.81 -9.38
CA SER A 272 19.68 -13.88 -9.41
C SER A 272 19.40 -12.91 -8.28
N THR A 273 20.34 -12.73 -7.37
CA THR A 273 20.35 -11.62 -6.41
C THR A 273 20.11 -10.33 -7.19
N VAL A 274 18.88 -9.81 -7.15
CA VAL A 274 18.56 -8.54 -7.79
C VAL A 274 19.10 -7.46 -6.88
N ASP A 275 20.29 -6.95 -7.19
CA ASP A 275 20.81 -5.76 -6.56
C ASP A 275 19.89 -4.60 -6.93
N ILE A 276 19.03 -4.19 -5.99
CA ILE A 276 18.18 -3.01 -6.16
C ILE A 276 19.10 -1.79 -6.13
N LYS A 277 19.38 -1.22 -7.30
CA LYS A 277 20.21 -0.02 -7.42
C LYS A 277 19.37 1.24 -7.22
N CYS A 278 19.89 2.13 -6.38
CA CYS A 278 19.35 3.45 -6.14
C CYS A 278 20.43 4.50 -6.40
N GLY A 279 20.03 5.61 -6.98
CA GLY A 279 20.93 6.76 -7.14
C GLY A 279 21.13 7.49 -5.81
N GLY A 280 22.29 8.10 -5.65
CA GLY A 280 22.60 8.95 -4.50
C GLY A 280 23.74 9.91 -4.83
N SER A 281 23.84 10.98 -4.05
CA SER A 281 24.87 12.01 -4.23
C SER A 281 25.82 12.00 -3.04
N LEU A 282 27.12 11.96 -3.31
CA LEU A 282 28.15 12.13 -2.29
C LEU A 282 28.18 13.59 -1.85
N VAL A 283 27.81 13.87 -0.60
CA VAL A 283 27.78 15.25 -0.04
C VAL A 283 28.98 15.55 0.84
N SER A 284 29.71 14.53 1.28
CA SER A 284 31.02 14.66 1.92
C SER A 284 31.81 13.37 1.75
N ARG A 285 33.08 13.36 2.18
CA ARG A 285 33.94 12.16 2.12
C ARG A 285 33.31 10.90 2.73
N ARG A 286 32.38 11.02 3.68
CA ARG A 286 31.77 9.88 4.38
C ARG A 286 30.23 9.87 4.35
N HIS A 287 29.61 10.78 3.59
CA HIS A 287 28.16 10.91 3.59
C HIS A 287 27.60 10.92 2.17
N VAL A 288 26.64 10.04 1.94
CA VAL A 288 25.84 9.98 0.72
C VAL A 288 24.41 10.32 1.06
N VAL A 289 23.77 11.06 0.17
CA VAL A 289 22.36 11.41 0.25
C VAL A 289 21.59 10.63 -0.82
N THR A 290 20.51 9.97 -0.44
CA THR A 290 19.59 9.31 -1.36
C THR A 290 18.14 9.58 -0.97
N ALA A 291 17.20 9.11 -1.79
CA ALA A 291 15.78 9.15 -1.48
C ALA A 291 15.43 8.15 -0.36
N GLY A 292 14.65 8.58 0.62
CA GLY A 292 14.32 7.72 1.77
C GLY A 292 13.62 6.40 1.40
N HIS A 293 12.85 6.37 0.31
CA HIS A 293 12.22 5.13 -0.16
C HIS A 293 13.23 4.06 -0.60
N CYS A 294 14.46 4.43 -0.95
CA CYS A 294 15.51 3.48 -1.35
C CYS A 294 16.04 2.64 -0.19
N VAL A 295 15.91 3.14 1.05
CA VAL A 295 16.50 2.50 2.24
C VAL A 295 15.56 2.41 3.44
N ALA A 296 14.30 2.84 3.28
CA ALA A 296 13.28 2.76 4.33
C ALA A 296 13.05 1.35 4.89
N ARG A 297 13.37 0.30 4.12
CA ARG A 297 13.23 -1.11 4.52
C ARG A 297 14.58 -1.88 4.54
N ALA A 298 15.71 -1.19 4.37
CA ALA A 298 17.04 -1.80 4.32
C ALA A 298 17.80 -1.58 5.63
N THR A 299 18.56 -2.59 6.07
CA THR A 299 19.54 -2.43 7.16
C THR A 299 20.89 -1.96 6.60
N PRO A 300 21.74 -1.26 7.38
CA PRO A 300 23.04 -0.78 6.89
C PRO A 300 23.91 -1.86 6.23
N ARG A 301 23.86 -3.09 6.75
CA ARG A 301 24.61 -4.25 6.21
C ARG A 301 24.14 -4.73 4.84
N GLN A 302 22.92 -4.38 4.45
CA GLN A 302 22.34 -4.75 3.15
C GLN A 302 22.60 -3.70 2.08
N VAL A 303 23.19 -2.54 2.43
CA VAL A 303 23.40 -1.43 1.52
C VAL A 303 24.89 -1.27 1.24
N HIS A 304 25.23 -1.24 -0.05
CA HIS A 304 26.55 -0.92 -0.55
C HIS A 304 26.47 0.36 -1.40
N VAL A 305 27.45 1.23 -1.25
CA VAL A 305 27.58 2.47 -2.01
C VAL A 305 28.75 2.32 -2.95
N THR A 306 28.49 2.32 -4.26
CA THR A 306 29.53 2.33 -5.29
C THR A 306 29.74 3.75 -5.78
N LEU A 307 31.00 4.22 -5.78
CA LEU A 307 31.42 5.54 -6.25
C LEU A 307 32.29 5.39 -7.50
N GLY A 308 32.16 6.33 -8.43
CA GLY A 308 33.00 6.38 -9.63
C GLY A 308 32.60 5.41 -10.75
N ASP A 309 31.41 4.82 -10.68
CA ASP A 309 30.85 3.93 -11.71
C ASP A 309 30.00 4.76 -12.69
N TYR A 310 30.40 4.86 -13.96
CA TYR A 310 29.64 5.57 -15.01
C TYR A 310 28.88 4.59 -15.93
N VAL A 311 29.50 3.47 -16.29
CA VAL A 311 28.97 2.35 -17.06
C VAL A 311 28.74 1.18 -16.09
N ILE A 312 27.54 1.19 -15.53
CA ILE A 312 27.09 0.23 -14.54
C ILE A 312 27.34 -1.22 -15.02
N ASN A 313 28.00 -2.02 -14.17
CA ASN A 313 28.36 -3.44 -14.42
C ASN A 313 29.41 -3.65 -15.53
N SER A 314 30.27 -2.66 -15.79
CA SER A 314 31.35 -2.78 -16.77
C SER A 314 32.71 -2.50 -16.14
N ALA A 315 33.74 -3.25 -16.54
CA ALA A 315 35.13 -2.99 -16.15
C ALA A 315 35.89 -2.20 -17.23
N VAL A 316 35.16 -1.55 -18.15
CA VAL A 316 35.74 -0.86 -19.32
C VAL A 316 36.34 0.50 -18.93
N GLU A 317 36.11 0.98 -17.71
CA GLU A 317 36.53 2.32 -17.29
C GLU A 317 38.00 2.39 -16.86
N PRO A 318 38.70 3.47 -17.22
CA PRO A 318 40.12 3.65 -16.88
C PRO A 318 40.36 3.86 -15.37
N LEU A 319 39.34 4.27 -14.63
CA LEU A 319 39.38 4.39 -13.16
C LEU A 319 38.42 3.35 -12.55
N PRO A 320 38.86 2.55 -11.56
CA PRO A 320 38.00 1.54 -10.96
C PRO A 320 36.93 2.19 -10.08
N ALA A 321 35.73 1.62 -10.12
CA ALA A 321 34.68 1.95 -9.16
C ALA A 321 35.02 1.39 -7.76
N TYR A 322 34.70 2.14 -6.72
CA TYR A 322 34.94 1.74 -5.33
C TYR A 322 33.63 1.49 -4.60
N THR A 323 33.47 0.32 -4.00
CA THR A 323 32.28 -0.05 -3.24
C THR A 323 32.55 -0.02 -1.73
N PHE A 324 31.69 0.68 -1.00
CA PHE A 324 31.77 0.86 0.45
C PHE A 324 30.53 0.32 1.14
N GLY A 325 30.73 -0.30 2.31
CA GLY A 325 29.63 -0.66 3.22
C GLY A 325 29.06 0.56 3.94
N VAL A 326 27.78 0.49 4.30
CA VAL A 326 27.11 1.52 5.09
C VAL A 326 27.16 1.16 6.57
N SER A 327 27.68 2.06 7.41
CA SER A 327 27.72 1.89 8.87
C SER A 327 26.41 2.28 9.55
N SER A 328 25.74 3.33 9.09
CA SER A 328 24.45 3.76 9.62
C SER A 328 23.61 4.47 8.55
N ILE A 329 22.29 4.39 8.73
CA ILE A 329 21.29 5.02 7.87
C ILE A 329 20.47 5.97 8.73
N GLN A 330 20.41 7.25 8.35
CA GLN A 330 19.62 8.27 9.03
C GLN A 330 18.45 8.73 8.16
N LEU A 331 17.26 8.18 8.44
CA LEU A 331 16.00 8.55 7.81
C LEU A 331 15.42 9.80 8.49
N MET A 332 15.21 10.87 7.71
CA MET A 332 14.58 12.09 8.23
C MET A 332 13.06 11.90 8.29
N PHE A 333 12.50 11.84 9.50
CA PHE A 333 11.08 11.57 9.74
C PHE A 333 10.14 12.69 9.31
N LEU A 334 10.63 13.90 9.04
CA LEU A 334 9.78 15.06 8.75
C LEU A 334 9.45 15.27 7.28
N TRP A 335 10.22 14.76 6.33
CA TRP A 335 9.92 14.89 4.89
C TRP A 335 10.53 13.69 4.18
N MET A 336 9.69 12.83 3.59
CA MET A 336 10.10 11.59 2.93
C MET A 336 10.74 11.85 1.56
N GLN A 337 11.78 12.68 1.49
CA GLN A 337 12.51 12.96 0.26
C GLN A 337 14.02 12.79 0.37
N ILE A 338 14.64 12.92 1.55
CA ILE A 338 16.10 12.94 1.68
C ILE A 338 16.56 12.10 2.88
N THR A 339 17.55 11.23 2.69
CA THR A 339 18.09 10.33 3.71
C THR A 339 19.61 10.30 3.61
N LEU A 340 20.27 10.40 4.76
CA LEU A 340 21.72 10.55 4.88
C LEU A 340 22.35 9.21 5.30
N PHE A 341 23.44 8.82 4.66
CA PHE A 341 24.25 7.66 5.03
C PHE A 341 25.52 8.06 5.75
N LEU A 342 25.98 7.20 6.66
CA LEU A 342 27.35 7.22 7.17
C LEU A 342 28.12 6.03 6.56
N LEU A 343 29.15 6.31 5.79
CA LEU A 343 30.06 5.29 5.25
C LEU A 343 31.02 4.79 6.33
N SER A 344 31.24 3.46 6.41
CA SER A 344 32.28 2.90 7.28
C SER A 344 33.67 3.33 6.78
N SER A 345 34.57 3.62 7.72
CA SER A 345 35.91 4.17 7.54
C SER A 345 36.72 3.64 6.34
N PHE A 346 37.36 4.56 5.62
CA PHE A 346 38.45 4.29 4.67
C PHE A 346 39.58 3.55 5.40
N VAL A 347 39.79 2.28 5.09
CA VAL A 347 41.09 1.66 5.30
C VAL A 347 41.88 1.96 4.02
N HIS A 348 43.02 2.64 4.20
CA HIS A 348 43.91 3.08 3.12
C HIS A 348 44.53 1.91 2.35
#